data_AF-M7BQE0-F1
#
_entry.id   AF-M7BQE0-F1
#
_cell.length_a   1.000
_cell.length_b   1.000
_cell.length_c   1.000
_cell.angle_alpha   90.00
_cell.angle_beta   90.00
_cell.angle_gamma   90.00
#
_symmetry.space_group_name_H-M   'P 1'
#
loop_
_entity.id
_entity.type
_entity.pdbx_description
1 polymer ?
#
loop_
_entity_poly.entity_id
_entity_poly.type
_entity_poly.pdbx_seq_one_letter_code
_entity_poly.pdbx_strand_id
1 'polypeptide(L)' 'MWEDVVVTVALCNCNLGTITVLLGAHNVEIGELGRQEVWVHHRILHPEFNETDEKDLMLLQLRDEANLTPTVGTIPLPR' A
#
# COMPACT_ATOMS: atom_id res chain seq x y z
N MET A 1 5.55 -4.66 13.12
CA MET A 1 5.19 -3.60 12.15
C MET A 1 3.86 -4.03 11.57
N TRP A 2 2.93 -3.11 11.35
CA TRP A 2 1.54 -3.45 11.00
C TRP A 2 1.51 -4.17 9.64
N GLU A 3 0.99 -5.40 9.62
CA GLU A 3 0.96 -6.26 8.42
C GLU A 3 -0.25 -5.93 7.51
N ASP A 4 -1.10 -5.00 7.94
CA ASP A 4 -2.27 -4.49 7.23
C ASP A 4 -2.10 -3.05 6.72
N VAL A 5 -0.93 -2.42 6.88
CA VAL A 5 -0.72 -1.02 6.48
C VAL A 5 0.38 -0.87 5.43
N VAL A 6 0.05 -0.21 4.32
CA VAL A 6 0.99 0.18 3.27
C VAL A 6 1.14 1.69 3.22
N VAL A 7 2.38 2.16 3.17
CA VAL A 7 2.69 3.59 2.97
C VAL A 7 2.72 3.90 1.47
N THR A 8 2.06 4.98 1.07
CA THR A 8 2.08 5.49 -0.29
C THR A 8 2.05 7.02 -0.30
N VAL A 9 2.04 7.62 -1.48
CA VAL A 9 1.95 9.06 -1.69
C VAL A 9 0.49 9.49 -1.83
N ALA A 10 0.13 10.61 -1.22
CA ALA A 10 -1.24 11.13 -1.24
C ALA A 10 -1.67 11.60 -2.63
N LEU A 11 -0.74 12.08 -3.45
CA LEU A 11 -0.99 12.49 -4.82
C LEU A 11 -1.51 11.34 -5.71
N CYS A 12 -1.23 10.08 -5.36
CA CYS A 12 -1.83 8.93 -6.03
C CYS A 12 -3.34 8.78 -5.77
N ASN A 13 -3.95 9.56 -4.88
CA ASN A 13 -5.37 9.44 -4.53
C ASN A 13 -6.35 9.97 -5.59
N CYS A 14 -5.89 10.65 -6.65
CA CYS A 14 -6.78 11.23 -7.65
C CYS A 14 -7.50 10.13 -8.48
N ASN A 15 -8.83 10.07 -8.33
CA ASN A 15 -9.76 9.26 -9.14
C ASN A 15 -9.58 7.73 -9.12
N LEU A 16 -8.94 7.19 -8.09
CA LEU A 16 -8.83 5.74 -7.96
C LEU A 16 -10.14 5.18 -7.38
N GLY A 17 -10.80 4.30 -8.13
CA GLY A 17 -11.94 3.50 -7.67
C GLY A 17 -11.51 2.49 -6.61
N THR A 18 -11.84 1.23 -6.81
CA THR A 18 -11.31 0.15 -5.97
C THR A 18 -9.81 0.00 -6.21
N ILE A 19 -9.02 0.05 -5.13
CA ILE A 19 -7.56 -0.16 -5.19
C ILE A 19 -7.25 -1.57 -4.72
N THR A 20 -6.37 -2.23 -5.46
CA THR A 20 -5.81 -3.54 -5.13
C THR A 20 -4.31 -3.40 -4.96
N VAL A 21 -3.78 -3.93 -3.87
CA VAL A 21 -2.34 -4.02 -3.61
C VAL A 21 -1.85 -5.40 -4.04
N LEU A 22 -0.79 -5.41 -4.86
CA LEU A 22 -0.07 -6.62 -5.25
C LEU A 22 1.23 -6.71 -4.45
N LEU A 23 1.33 -7.71 -3.57
CA LEU A 23 2.53 -7.98 -2.77
C LEU A 23 3.31 -9.16 -3.37
N GLY A 24 4.63 -9.13 -3.25
CA GLY A 24 5.50 -10.19 -3.78
C GLY A 24 5.53 -10.25 -5.31
N ALA A 25 5.13 -9.17 -6.00
CA ALA A 25 5.14 -9.07 -7.45
C ALA A 25 6.51 -8.59 -7.95
N HIS A 26 7.15 -9.41 -8.79
CA HIS A 26 8.34 -9.04 -9.54
C HIS A 26 7.99 -8.77 -11.01
N ASN A 27 7.10 -9.56 -11.60
CA ASN A 27 6.48 -9.28 -12.89
C ASN A 27 4.94 -9.21 -12.77
N VAL A 28 4.38 -8.00 -12.95
CA VAL A 28 2.94 -7.75 -12.78
C VAL A 28 2.06 -8.44 -13.83
N GLU A 29 2.61 -8.76 -15.01
CA GLU A 29 1.89 -9.44 -16.09
C GLU A 29 1.68 -10.92 -15.81
N ILE A 30 2.42 -11.48 -14.84
CA ILE A 30 2.45 -12.92 -14.54
C ILE A 30 1.94 -13.16 -13.11
N GLY A 31 1.11 -14.18 -12.95
CA GLY A 31 0.70 -14.68 -11.63
C GLY A 31 1.80 -15.50 -10.96
N GLU A 32 2.80 -14.83 -10.40
CA GLU A 32 3.94 -15.47 -9.75
C GLU A 32 3.55 -16.22 -8.47
N LEU A 33 4.27 -17.31 -8.17
CA LEU A 33 4.09 -18.05 -6.93
C LEU A 33 4.47 -17.16 -5.74
N GLY A 34 3.55 -17.00 -4.79
CA GLY A 34 3.74 -16.12 -3.64
C GLY A 34 3.28 -14.68 -3.86
N ARG A 35 2.78 -14.33 -5.04
CA ARG A 35 2.06 -13.07 -5.26
C ARG A 35 0.77 -13.08 -4.45
N GLN A 36 0.52 -12.01 -3.70
CA GLN A 36 -0.70 -11.82 -2.92
C GLN A 36 -1.45 -10.61 -3.47
N GLU A 37 -2.75 -10.77 -3.68
CA GLU A 37 -3.64 -9.71 -4.16
C GLU A 37 -4.61 -9.37 -3.04
N VAL A 38 -4.49 -8.16 -2.49
CA VAL A 38 -5.29 -7.75 -1.33
C VAL A 38 -5.97 -6.42 -1.62
N TRP A 39 -7.27 -6.35 -1.38
CA TRP A 39 -8.02 -5.13 -1.59
C TRP A 39 -7.76 -4.13 -0.48
N VAL A 40 -7.78 -2.84 -0.81
CA VAL A 40 -7.72 -1.78 0.18
C VAL A 40 -9.09 -1.65 0.86
N HIS A 41 -9.08 -1.65 2.20
CA HIS A 41 -10.24 -1.35 3.02
C HIS A 41 -10.41 0.15 3.21
N HIS A 42 -9.37 0.84 3.70
CA HIS A 42 -9.39 2.27 3.96
C HIS A 42 -8.20 2.99 3.33
N ARG A 43 -8.47 4.22 2.87
CA ARG A 43 -7.47 5.20 2.46
C ARG A 43 -7.41 6.28 3.52
N ILE A 44 -6.26 6.45 4.15
CA ILE A 44 -6.05 7.40 5.24
C ILE A 44 -5.08 8.45 4.73
N LEU A 45 -5.62 9.57 4.24
CA LEU A 45 -4.82 10.70 3.81
C LEU A 45 -4.25 11.44 5.01
N HIS A 46 -3.06 12.02 4.84
CA HIS A 46 -2.55 12.98 5.80
C HIS A 46 -3.58 14.13 5.97
N PRO A 47 -4.01 14.47 7.21
CA PRO A 47 -5.07 15.45 7.43
C PRO A 47 -4.79 16.84 6.84
N GLU A 48 -3.52 17.20 6.74
CA GLU A 48 -3.05 18.49 6.19
C GLU A 48 -2.56 18.37 4.75
N PHE A 49 -2.80 17.25 4.06
CA PHE A 49 -2.46 17.15 2.65
C PHE A 49 -3.30 18.15 1.85
N ASN A 50 -2.62 18.99 1.06
CA ASN A 50 -3.21 19.75 -0.02
C ASN A 50 -2.38 19.49 -1.30
N GLU A 51 -2.99 19.58 -2.48
CA GLU A 51 -2.33 19.27 -3.77
C GLU A 51 -1.11 20.17 -4.11
N THR A 52 -0.90 21.23 -3.33
CA THR A 52 0.18 22.21 -3.47
C THR A 52 1.25 22.12 -2.36
N ASP A 53 1.09 21.23 -1.37
CA ASP A 53 1.94 21.11 -0.18
C ASP A 53 2.91 19.92 -0.26
N GLU A 54 3.98 19.98 0.53
CA GLU A 54 5.04 18.97 0.59
C GLU A 54 4.65 17.68 1.37
N LYS A 55 3.46 17.63 1.98
CA LYS A 55 3.02 16.53 2.86
C LYS A 55 2.38 15.38 2.08
N ASP A 56 3.11 14.86 1.11
CA ASP A 56 2.65 13.84 0.17
C ASP A 56 2.68 12.42 0.77
N LEU A 57 1.84 12.17 1.78
CA LEU A 57 1.75 10.90 2.50
C LEU A 57 0.31 10.40 2.64
N MET A 58 0.09 9.14 2.30
CA MET A 58 -1.16 8.43 2.53
C MET A 58 -0.87 7.01 3.02
N LEU A 59 -1.72 6.50 3.90
CA LEU A 59 -1.70 5.11 4.33
C LEU A 59 -2.86 4.36 3.68
N LEU A 60 -2.59 3.15 3.23
CA LEU A 60 -3.60 2.21 2.76
C LEU A 60 -3.74 1.11 3.79
N GLN A 61 -4.93 0.97 4.37
CA GLN A 61 -5.26 -0.17 5.20
C GLN A 61 -5.78 -1.29 4.29
N LEU A 62 -5.12 -2.44 4.33
CA LEU A 62 -5.52 -3.66 3.63
C LEU A 62 -6.78 -4.24 4.27
N ARG A 63 -7.60 -4.93 3.47
CA ARG A 63 -8.77 -5.67 3.97
C ARG A 63 -8.37 -6.85 4.84
N ASP A 64 -7.30 -7.53 4.44
CA ASP A 64 -6.77 -8.71 5.10
C ASP A 64 -5.28 -8.47 5.37
N GLU A 65 -4.77 -9.00 6.47
CA GLU A 65 -3.34 -8.91 6.80
C GLU A 65 -2.50 -9.61 5.71
N ALA A 66 -1.38 -8.98 5.34
CA ALA A 66 -0.44 -9.58 4.40
C ALA A 66 0.27 -10.77 5.06
N ASN A 67 0.31 -11.91 4.38
CA ASN A 67 1.11 -13.03 4.85
C ASN A 67 2.59 -12.75 4.59
N LEU A 68 3.42 -12.71 5.64
CA LEU A 68 4.86 -12.52 5.49
C LEU A 68 5.52 -13.78 4.93
N THR A 69 6.27 -13.61 3.85
CA THR A 69 6.94 -14.71 3.13
C THR A 69 8.36 -14.26 2.75
N PRO A 70 9.21 -15.15 2.19
CA PRO A 70 10.50 -14.73 1.65
C PRO A 70 10.42 -13.63 0.56
N THR A 71 9.25 -13.44 -0.07
CA THR A 71 9.01 -12.42 -1.11
C THR A 71 8.15 -11.25 -0.62
N VAL A 72 7.58 -11.31 0.58
CA VAL A 72 6.72 -10.28 1.17
C VAL A 72 7.20 -9.97 2.57
N GLY A 73 7.73 -8.77 2.77
CA GLY A 73 8.29 -8.32 4.04
C GLY A 73 7.99 -6.85 4.34
N THR A 74 8.22 -6.46 5.59
CA THR A 74 8.01 -5.09 6.05
C THR A 74 9.32 -4.30 6.11
N ILE A 75 9.29 -2.99 5.87
CA ILE A 75 10.49 -2.12 5.92
C ILE A 75 10.47 -1.27 7.19
N PRO A 76 11.51 -1.31 8.05
CA PRO A 76 11.53 -0.53 9.28
C PRO A 76 11.53 0.97 8.96
N LEU A 77 10.69 1.71 9.69
CA LEU A 77 10.63 3.17 9.55
C LEU A 77 11.91 3.81 10.13
N PRO A 78 12.41 4.88 9.50
CA PRO A 78 13.51 5.67 10.04
C PRO A 78 13.12 6.29 11.39
N ARG A 79 14.13 6.58 12.22
CA ARG A 79 13.98 7.22 13.52
C ARG A 79 14.20 8.73 13.44
#